data_AF-A0A7M1BAK5-F1
#
_entry.id   AF-A0A7M1BAK5-F1
#
_cell.length_a   1.000
_cell.length_b   1.000
_cell.length_c   1.000
_cell.angle_alpha   90.00
_cell.angle_beta   90.00
_cell.angle_gamma   90.00
#
_symmetry.space_group_name_H-M   'P 1'
#
loop_
_entity.id
_entity.type
_entity.pdbx_description
1 polymer ?
#
loop_
_entity_poly.entity_id
_entity_poly.type
_entity_poly.pdbx_seq_one_letter_code
_entity_poly.pdbx_strand_id
1 'polypeptide(L)'
;MSKLKQIKVNVTCTDYETIQQQSAKKNVTMAEYIRQKLDITIGTHAPPASSTYFQRADPALLFELNTISKSLNIIASNITKDIEIDSFLLVSIYKQVMSLKC
;
A
#
# COMPACT_ATOMS: atom_id res chain seq x y z
N MET A 1 -7.49 -6.30 -5.55
CA MET A 1 -6.93 -5.37 -6.55
C MET A 1 -5.42 -5.38 -6.45
N SER A 2 -4.77 -6.17 -7.32
CA SER A 2 -3.31 -6.13 -7.50
C SER A 2 -2.96 -4.78 -8.09
N LYS A 3 -2.11 -4.00 -7.42
CA LYS A 3 -1.59 -2.74 -7.98
C LYS A 3 -0.60 -3.12 -9.08
N LEU A 4 -0.89 -2.79 -10.33
CA LEU A 4 0.06 -2.95 -11.43
C LEU A 4 1.36 -2.22 -11.07
N LYS A 5 2.51 -2.86 -11.31
CA LYS A 5 3.83 -2.27 -11.06
C LYS A 5 4.01 -1.06 -11.99
N GLN A 6 4.10 0.12 -11.42
CA GLN A 6 4.41 1.35 -12.16
C GLN A 6 5.93 1.50 -12.25
N ILE A 7 6.45 1.79 -13.44
CA ILE A 7 7.87 2.05 -13.67
C ILE A 7 8.00 3.50 -14.13
N LYS A 8 8.84 4.27 -13.44
CA LYS A 8 9.23 5.62 -13.83
C LYS A 8 10.63 5.57 -14.43
N VAL A 9 10.80 6.17 -15.60
CA VAL A 9 12.07 6.21 -16.32
C VAL A 9 12.37 7.65 -16.68
N ASN A 10 13.59 8.10 -16.41
CA ASN A 10 14.07 9.39 -16.87
C ASN A 10 14.60 9.22 -18.30
N VAL A 11 14.16 10.08 -19.21
CA VAL A 11 14.57 10.08 -20.62
C VAL A 11 15.00 11.49 -21.01
N THR A 12 15.86 11.59 -22.02
CA THR A 12 16.21 12.90 -22.59
C THR A 12 15.03 13.46 -23.38
N CYS A 13 15.00 14.78 -23.61
CA CYS A 13 13.93 15.43 -24.39
C CYS A 13 13.84 14.87 -25.81
N THR A 14 15.00 14.62 -26.45
CA THR A 14 15.08 14.06 -27.80
C THR A 14 14.50 12.65 -27.88
N ASP A 15 14.75 11.82 -26.88
CA ASP A 15 14.20 10.47 -26.80
C ASP A 15 12.68 10.51 -26.58
N TYR A 16 12.22 11.41 -25.70
CA TYR A 16 10.79 11.59 -25.44
C TYR A 16 10.02 11.96 -26.72
N GLU A 17 10.50 12.96 -27.47
CA GLU A 17 9.89 13.39 -28.73
C GLU A 17 9.85 12.27 -29.76
N THR A 18 10.94 11.51 -29.87
CA THR A 18 11.04 10.37 -30.79
C THR A 18 10.01 9.30 -30.45
N ILE A 19 9.88 8.93 -29.17
CA ILE A 19 8.91 7.92 -28.71
C ILE A 19 7.48 8.43 -28.93
N GLN A 20 7.22 9.71 -28.64
CA GLN A 20 5.92 10.33 -28.85
C GLN A 20 5.50 10.28 -30.31
N GLN A 21 6.36 10.71 -31.24
CA GLN A 21 6.10 10.65 -32.68
C GLN A 21 5.87 9.22 -33.17
N GLN A 22 6.66 8.26 -32.71
CA GLN A 22 6.52 6.86 -33.11
C GLN A 22 5.22 6.22 -32.59
N SER A 23 4.81 6.56 -31.36
CA SER A 23 3.53 6.11 -30.80
C SER A 23 2.34 6.72 -31.54
N ALA A 24 2.42 8.01 -31.90
CA ALA A 24 1.39 8.71 -32.66
C ALA A 24 1.22 8.13 -34.07
N LYS A 25 2.33 7.84 -34.79
CA LYS A 25 2.31 7.19 -36.10
C LYS A 25 1.60 5.83 -36.10
N LYS A 26 1.57 5.15 -34.95
CA LYS A 26 0.95 3.83 -34.77
C LYS A 26 -0.43 3.90 -34.12
N ASN A 27 -0.97 5.09 -33.83
CA ASN A 27 -2.23 5.28 -33.10
C ASN A 27 -2.29 4.52 -31.76
N VAL A 28 -1.17 4.45 -31.04
CA VAL A 28 -1.09 3.82 -29.72
C VAL A 28 -0.56 4.80 -28.68
N THR A 29 -0.80 4.53 -27.40
CA THR A 29 -0.19 5.32 -26.32
C THR A 29 1.32 5.08 -26.24
N MET A 30 2.08 6.02 -25.70
CA MET A 30 3.53 5.83 -25.48
C MET A 30 3.84 4.61 -24.61
N ALA A 31 3.02 4.37 -23.57
CA ALA A 31 3.17 3.20 -22.71
C ALA A 31 2.95 1.89 -23.48
N GLU A 32 1.93 1.85 -24.34
CA GLU A 32 1.65 0.69 -25.18
C GLU A 32 2.76 0.46 -26.21
N TYR A 33 3.25 1.52 -26.83
CA TYR A 33 4.37 1.46 -27.77
C TYR A 33 5.63 0.87 -27.12
N ILE A 34 5.96 1.30 -25.90
CA ILE A 34 7.11 0.78 -25.14
C ILE A 34 6.91 -0.69 -24.79
N ARG A 35 5.71 -1.09 -24.34
CA ARG A 35 5.41 -2.50 -24.03
C ARG A 35 5.59 -3.40 -25.25
N GLN A 36 5.09 -2.98 -26.41
CA GLN A 36 5.24 -3.70 -27.68
C GLN A 36 6.71 -3.81 -28.10
N LYS A 37 7.50 -2.74 -27.89
CA LYS A 37 8.94 -2.74 -28.21
C LYS A 37 9.78 -3.61 -27.28
N LEU A 38 9.38 -3.74 -26.02
CA LEU A 38 10.07 -4.54 -25.01
C LEU A 38 9.53 -5.98 -24.92
N ASP A 39 8.61 -6.36 -25.81
CA ASP A 39 7.93 -7.66 -25.81
C ASP A 39 7.32 -8.03 -24.43
N ILE A 40 6.86 -7.00 -23.71
CA ILE A 40 6.24 -7.18 -22.40
C ILE A 40 4.81 -7.65 -22.64
N THR A 41 4.63 -8.95 -22.71
CA THR A 41 3.30 -9.55 -22.66
C THR A 41 2.76 -9.35 -21.25
N ILE A 42 1.65 -8.61 -21.11
CA ILE A 42 0.90 -8.57 -19.86
C ILE A 42 0.25 -9.95 -19.75
N GLY A 43 0.99 -10.91 -19.17
CA GLY A 43 0.43 -12.21 -18.87
C GLY A 43 -0.84 -11.99 -18.05
N THR A 44 -1.96 -12.55 -18.51
CA THR A 44 -3.04 -12.93 -17.62
C THR A 44 -2.48 -14.00 -16.71
N HIS A 45 -1.68 -13.60 -15.72
CA HIS A 45 -1.32 -14.48 -14.63
C HIS A 45 -2.65 -14.81 -13.95
N ALA A 46 -3.22 -15.96 -14.31
CA ALA A 46 -4.17 -16.62 -13.44
C ALA A 46 -3.50 -16.65 -12.07
N PRO A 47 -4.12 -16.08 -11.03
CA PRO A 47 -3.52 -16.10 -9.71
C PRO A 47 -3.20 -17.56 -9.37
N PRO A 48 -2.01 -17.86 -8.82
CA PRO A 48 -1.67 -19.23 -8.44
C PRO A 48 -2.80 -19.78 -7.57
N ALA A 49 -3.31 -20.97 -7.94
CA ALA A 49 -4.46 -21.63 -7.34
C ALA A 49 -4.29 -22.04 -5.86
N SER A 50 -3.28 -21.50 -5.19
CA SER A 50 -2.95 -21.84 -3.81
C SER A 50 -2.23 -20.72 -3.05
N SER A 51 -2.41 -19.44 -3.41
CA SER A 51 -2.28 -18.46 -2.35
C SER A 51 -3.54 -18.60 -1.53
N THR A 52 -3.43 -19.22 -0.36
CA THR A 52 -4.36 -18.97 0.74
C THR A 52 -4.70 -17.49 0.68
N TYR A 53 -5.92 -17.20 0.25
CA TYR A 53 -6.48 -15.87 0.39
C TYR A 53 -6.46 -15.67 1.90
N PHE A 54 -5.38 -15.08 2.43
CA PHE A 54 -5.50 -14.36 3.67
C PHE A 54 -6.60 -13.37 3.37
N GLN A 55 -7.80 -13.68 3.87
CA GLN A 55 -8.91 -12.74 3.91
C GLN A 55 -8.27 -11.44 4.35
N ARG A 56 -8.28 -10.44 3.46
CA ARG A 56 -7.72 -9.12 3.78
C ARG A 56 -8.36 -8.78 5.12
N ALA A 57 -7.54 -8.75 6.18
CA ALA A 57 -8.05 -8.51 7.53
C ALA A 57 -8.95 -7.28 7.45
N ASP A 58 -10.12 -7.37 8.09
CA ASP A 58 -11.15 -6.34 8.01
C ASP A 58 -10.48 -4.96 8.18
N PRO A 59 -10.60 -4.05 7.19
CA PRO A 59 -10.01 -2.72 7.28
C PRO A 59 -10.38 -1.98 8.57
N ALA A 60 -11.58 -2.23 9.10
CA ALA A 60 -12.00 -1.69 10.40
C ALA A 60 -11.16 -2.26 11.55
N LEU A 61 -10.96 -3.58 11.57
CA LEU A 61 -10.13 -4.25 12.58
C LEU A 61 -8.67 -3.79 12.50
N LEU A 62 -8.12 -3.62 11.30
CA LEU A 62 -6.77 -3.10 11.10
C LEU A 62 -6.62 -1.65 11.62
N PHE A 63 -7.66 -0.83 11.44
CA PHE A 63 -7.69 0.53 11.95
C PHE A 63 -7.74 0.56 13.49
N GLU A 64 -8.55 -0.30 14.10
CA GLU A 64 -8.66 -0.42 15.56
C GLU A 64 -7.36 -0.94 16.18
N LEU A 65 -6.73 -1.96 15.58
CA LEU A 65 -5.43 -2.46 16.00
C LEU A 65 -4.32 -1.40 15.92
N ASN A 66 -4.32 -0.60 14.85
CA ASN A 66 -3.36 0.50 14.71
C ASN A 66 -3.58 1.58 15.78
N THR A 67 -4.83 1.85 16.14
CA THR A 67 -5.17 2.81 17.19
C THR A 67 -4.68 2.33 18.56
N ILE A 68 -4.87 1.05 18.87
CA ILE A 68 -4.34 0.43 20.10
C ILE A 68 -2.81 0.48 20.13
N SER A 69 -2.16 0.14 19.01
CA SER A 69 -0.69 0.17 18.90
C SER A 69 -0.11 1.56 19.18
N LYS A 70 -0.75 2.62 18.67
CA LYS A 70 -0.36 4.01 18.97
C LYS A 70 -0.48 4.32 20.46
N SER A 71 -1.58 3.93 21.09
CA SER A 71 -1.81 4.17 22.51
C SER A 71 -0.79 3.42 23.39
N LEU A 72 -0.44 2.19 23.02
CA LEU A 72 0.61 1.41 23.70
C LEU A 72 1.99 2.05 23.56
N ASN A 73 2.32 2.61 22.39
CA ASN A 73 3.59 3.32 22.19
C ASN A 73 3.69 4.59 23.04
N ILE A 74 2.58 5.30 23.27
CA ILE A 74 2.54 6.46 24.18
C ILE A 74 2.82 6.01 25.61
N ILE A 75 2.17 4.92 26.06
CA ILE A 75 2.42 4.34 27.39
C ILE A 75 3.89 3.93 27.53
N ALA A 76 4.44 3.19 26.56
CA ALA A 76 5.82 2.76 26.58
C ALA A 76 6.80 3.95 26.62
N SER A 77 6.53 5.01 25.84
CA SER A 77 7.30 6.26 25.88
C SER A 77 7.22 6.94 27.25
N ASN A 78 6.06 6.97 27.88
CA ASN A 78 5.87 7.61 29.19
C ASN A 78 6.52 6.81 30.32
N ILE A 79 6.44 5.47 30.28
CA ILE A 79 7.18 4.57 31.19
C ILE A 79 8.68 4.77 31.05
N THR A 80 9.19 4.84 29.82
CA THR A 80 10.64 5.05 29.56
C THR A 80 11.12 6.41 30.04
N LYS A 81 10.23 7.39 30.17
CA LYS A 81 10.53 8.76 30.61
C LYS A 81 10.22 8.99 32.10
N ASP A 82 9.80 7.95 32.84
CA ASP A 82 9.41 8.03 34.25
C ASP A 82 8.31 9.09 34.51
N ILE A 83 7.43 9.28 33.53
CA ILE A 83 6.28 10.19 33.60
C ILE A 83 5.08 9.38 34.07
N GLU A 84 4.37 9.85 35.09
CA GLU A 84 3.12 9.23 35.55
C GLU A 84 2.16 9.02 34.39
N ILE A 85 1.71 7.77 34.21
CA ILE A 85 0.74 7.42 33.18
C ILE A 85 -0.62 7.91 33.66
N ASP A 86 -1.23 8.80 32.89
CA ASP A 86 -2.59 9.29 33.16
C ASP A 86 -3.59 8.13 33.23
N SER A 87 -4.29 8.03 34.36
CA SER A 87 -5.35 7.05 34.61
C SER A 87 -6.45 7.10 33.54
N PHE A 88 -6.70 8.29 32.96
CA PHE A 88 -7.65 8.47 31.88
C PHE A 88 -7.24 7.76 30.59
N LEU A 89 -5.93 7.75 30.28
CA LEU A 89 -5.37 7.05 29.12
C LEU A 89 -5.55 5.52 29.26
N LEU A 90 -5.31 4.99 30.46
CA LEU A 90 -5.52 3.57 30.78
C LEU A 90 -6.99 3.16 30.62
N VAL A 91 -7.93 3.96 31.13
CA VAL A 91 -9.37 3.70 30.99
C VAL A 91 -9.83 3.76 29.53
N SER A 92 -9.28 4.69 28.74
CA SER A 92 -9.58 4.81 27.31
C SER A 92 -9.15 3.55 26.54
N ILE A 93 -7.94 3.05 26.79
CA ILE A 93 -7.43 1.84 26.16
C ILE A 93 -8.23 0.60 26.60
N TYR A 94 -8.55 0.49 27.89
CA TYR A 94 -9.37 -0.61 28.39
C TYR A 94 -10.74 -0.67 27.68
N LYS A 95 -11.40 0.48 27.48
CA LYS A 95 -12.68 0.54 26.75
C LYS A 95 -12.53 0.12 25.29
N GLN A 96 -11.46 0.54 24.61
CA GLN A 96 -11.18 0.15 23.22
C GLN A 96 -10.88 -1.35 23.07
N VAL A 97 -10.18 -1.95 24.04
CA VAL A 97 -9.91 -3.40 24.05
C VAL A 97 -11.18 -4.20 24.35
N MET A 98 -12.05 -3.69 25.22
CA MET A 98 -13.32 -4.34 25.55
C MET A 98 -14.34 -4.25 24.40
N SER A 99 -14.33 -3.18 23.60
CA SER A 99 -15.21 -3.07 22.42
C SER A 99 -14.82 -4.02 21.28
N LEU A 100 -13.60 -4.55 21.28
CA LEU A 100 -13.12 -5.54 20.31
C LEU A 100 -13.54 -6.97 20.63
N LYS A 101 -14.07 -7.24 21.84
CA LYS A 101 -14.62 -8.55 22.19
C LYS A 101 -16.08 -8.61 21.76
N CYS A 102 -16.32 -9.21 20.59
CA CYS A 102 -17.57 -9.93 20.28
C CYS A 102 -17.47 -11.36 20.83
#